data_AF-A0AAV2VVW9-F1
#
_entry.id   AF-A0AAV2VVW9-F1
#
_cell.length_a   1.000
_cell.length_b   1.000
_cell.length_c   1.000
_cell.angle_alpha   90.00
_cell.angle_beta   90.00
_cell.angle_gamma   90.00
#
_symmetry.space_group_name_H-M   'P 1'
#
loop_
_entity.id
_entity.type
_entity.pdbx_description
1 polymer ?
#
loop_
_entity_poly.entity_id
_entity_poly.type
_entity_poly.pdbx_seq_one_letter_code
_entity_poly.pdbx_strand_id
1 'polypeptide(L)'
;MVQYLTENTSPHSHNIVAYVLERYRVHYSVPSMNEWLHHNGFSYKQPKGIPHKFDEVKQQAFIEDHEALKASCDKDESIVFIDTVHPTLSTKI
;
A
#
# COMPACT_ATOMS: atom_id res chain seq x y z
N MET A 1 15.61 18.13 6.48
CA MET A 1 15.85 16.77 5.96
C MET A 1 14.57 15.94 6.01
N VAL A 2 13.97 15.70 7.18
CA VAL A 2 12.72 14.92 7.33
C VAL A 2 11.62 15.35 6.36
N GLN A 3 11.20 16.63 6.38
CA GLN A 3 10.13 17.14 5.51
C GLN A 3 10.37 16.83 4.02
N TYR A 4 11.58 17.09 3.52
CA TYR A 4 11.92 16.85 2.12
C TYR A 4 11.84 15.36 1.76
N LEU A 5 12.36 14.48 2.63
CA LEU A 5 12.33 13.03 2.40
C LEU A 5 10.90 12.45 2.48
N THR A 6 10.02 13.08 3.26
CA THR A 6 8.59 12.74 3.30
C THR A 6 7.92 13.10 1.97
N GLU A 7 8.18 14.29 1.43
CA GLU A 7 7.62 14.75 0.16
C GLU A 7 8.22 14.00 -1.06
N ASN A 8 9.48 13.55 -0.94
CA ASN A 8 10.25 12.94 -2.04
C ASN A 8 10.78 11.55 -1.62
N THR A 9 9.87 10.61 -1.36
CA THR A 9 10.23 9.27 -0.90
C THR A 9 10.99 8.50 -1.99
N SER A 10 12.19 8.00 -1.67
CA SER A 10 12.95 7.14 -2.56
C SER A 10 12.76 5.66 -2.20
N PRO A 11 12.61 4.74 -3.18
CA PRO A 11 12.44 3.31 -2.91
C PRO A 11 13.69 2.63 -2.36
N HIS A 12 14.86 3.28 -2.44
CA HIS A 12 16.13 2.69 -2.03
C HIS A 12 16.96 3.62 -1.13
N SER A 13 17.46 3.07 -0.01
CA SER A 13 18.23 3.84 0.96
C SER A 13 19.56 4.41 0.40
N HIS A 14 20.17 3.77 -0.60
CA HIS A 14 21.40 4.29 -1.22
C HIS A 14 21.17 5.62 -1.97
N ASN A 15 19.99 5.81 -2.56
CA ASN A 15 19.62 7.08 -3.18
C ASN A 15 19.47 8.18 -2.13
N ILE A 16 18.92 7.83 -0.96
CA ILE A 16 18.79 8.75 0.18
C ILE A 16 20.18 9.13 0.70
N VAL A 17 21.10 8.17 0.81
CA VAL A 17 22.49 8.43 1.21
C VAL A 17 23.17 9.41 0.23
N ALA A 18 23.07 9.17 -1.07
CA ALA A 18 23.65 10.04 -2.09
C ALA A 18 23.07 11.46 -2.02
N TYR A 19 21.74 11.58 -1.90
CA TYR A 19 21.07 12.87 -1.74
C TYR A 19 21.52 13.62 -0.50
N VAL A 20 21.64 12.94 0.64
CA VAL A 20 22.04 13.57 1.90
C VAL A 20 23.50 14.04 1.86
N LEU A 21 24.38 13.26 1.22
CA LEU A 21 25.75 13.67 0.97
C LEU A 21 25.83 14.89 0.04
N GLU A 22 25.01 14.92 -1.00
CA GLU A 22 25.00 16.04 -1.95
C GLU A 22 24.43 17.32 -1.34
N ARG A 23 23.29 17.22 -0.66
CA ARG A 23 22.53 18.38 -0.20
C ARG A 23 23.00 18.94 1.14
N TYR A 24 23.38 18.05 2.05
CA TYR A 24 23.71 18.38 3.43
C TYR A 24 25.19 18.15 3.77
N ARG A 25 25.98 17.56 2.85
CA ARG A 25 27.40 17.23 3.06
C ARG A 25 27.64 16.31 4.26
N VAL A 26 26.63 15.51 4.63
CA VAL A 26 26.73 14.50 5.69
C VAL A 26 26.86 13.12 5.06
N HIS A 27 27.88 12.39 5.47
CA HIS A 27 28.13 11.04 4.98
C HIS A 27 27.45 10.01 5.90
N TYR A 28 26.58 9.18 5.33
CA TYR A 28 25.97 8.04 6.02
C TYR A 28 26.37 6.74 5.32
N SER A 29 26.59 5.68 6.10
CA SER A 29 26.53 4.32 5.56
C SER A 29 25.07 3.92 5.34
N VAL A 30 24.79 2.97 4.44
CA VAL A 30 23.42 2.47 4.21
C VAL A 30 22.76 1.96 5.51
N PRO A 31 23.43 1.18 6.38
CA PRO A 31 22.85 0.79 7.68
C PRO A 31 22.49 1.99 8.57
N SER A 32 23.40 2.97 8.70
CA SER A 32 23.15 4.16 9.52
C SER A 32 22.00 5.02 8.97
N MET A 33 21.84 5.09 7.64
CA MET A 33 20.71 5.76 7.03
C MET A 33 19.39 5.04 7.33
N ASN A 34 19.38 3.70 7.29
CA ASN A 34 18.20 2.92 7.65
C ASN A 34 17.79 3.15 9.12
N GLU A 35 18.76 3.18 10.04
CA GLU A 35 18.53 3.49 11.46
C GLU A 35 17.97 4.91 11.64
N TRP A 36 18.55 5.89 10.97
CA TRP A 36 18.08 7.28 11.03
C TRP A 36 16.64 7.41 10.50
N LEU A 37 16.33 6.75 9.38
CA LEU A 37 14.99 6.74 8.79
C LEU A 37 13.97 6.13 9.75
N HIS A 38 14.27 4.97 10.34
CA HIS A 38 13.41 4.35 11.35
C HIS A 38 13.21 5.24 12.59
N HIS A 39 14.27 5.86 13.09
CA HIS A 39 14.19 6.77 14.24
C HIS A 39 13.29 7.98 13.96
N ASN A 40 13.25 8.44 12.71
CA ASN A 40 12.41 9.56 12.27
C ASN A 40 11.02 9.13 11.76
N GLY A 41 10.61 7.89 12.02
CA GLY A 41 9.25 7.40 11.73
C GLY A 41 9.00 6.98 10.28
N PHE A 42 10.03 6.86 9.45
CA PHE A 42 9.89 6.30 8.10
C PHE A 42 9.71 4.78 8.18
N SER A 43 8.76 4.26 7.39
CA SER A 43 8.50 2.83 7.28
C SER A 43 8.81 2.31 5.88
N TYR A 44 9.54 1.21 5.77
CA TYR A 44 9.63 0.47 4.52
C TYR A 44 8.32 -0.27 4.28
N LYS A 45 7.63 0.10 3.20
CA LYS A 45 6.46 -0.64 2.72
C LYS A 45 6.75 -1.15 1.33
N GLN A 46 6.53 -2.45 1.14
CA GLN A 46 6.46 -3.00 -0.21
C GLN A 46 5.28 -2.31 -0.92
N PRO A 47 5.46 -1.80 -2.15
CA PRO A 47 4.35 -1.29 -2.94
C PRO A 47 3.27 -2.36 -3.02
N LYS A 48 2.01 -1.99 -2.77
CA LYS A 48 0.91 -2.92 -2.99
C LYS A 48 0.90 -3.25 -4.47
N GLY A 49 1.00 -4.54 -4.79
CA GLY A 49 0.87 -4.99 -6.17
C GLY A 49 -0.51 -4.61 -6.69
N ILE A 50 -0.56 -4.13 -7.93
CA ILE A 50 -1.82 -4.03 -8.66
C ILE A 50 -2.24 -5.47 -8.99
N PRO A 51 -3.49 -5.88 -8.68
CA PRO A 51 -3.95 -7.21 -9.07
C PRO A 51 -3.73 -7.44 -10.56
N HIS A 52 -3.22 -8.62 -10.93
CA HIS A 52 -2.92 -8.91 -12.34
C HIS A 52 -4.14 -8.79 -13.27
N LYS A 53 -5.34 -8.98 -12.72
CA LYS A 53 -6.63 -8.88 -13.41
C LYS A 53 -7.31 -7.51 -13.26
N PHE A 54 -6.62 -6.51 -12.71
CA PHE A 54 -7.18 -5.17 -12.55
C PHE A 54 -7.51 -4.57 -13.91
N ASP A 55 -8.72 -4.01 -14.02
CA ASP A 55 -9.25 -3.36 -15.21
C ASP A 55 -10.11 -2.20 -14.72
N GLU A 56 -9.67 -0.97 -15.00
CA GLU A 56 -10.29 0.26 -14.51
C GLU A 56 -11.74 0.40 -14.99
N VAL A 57 -12.01 0.02 -16.24
CA VAL A 57 -13.34 0.13 -16.84
C VAL A 57 -14.30 -0.86 -16.18
N LYS A 58 -13.85 -2.10 -15.96
CA LYS A 58 -14.67 -3.11 -15.26
C LYS A 58 -14.91 -2.76 -13.80
N GLN A 59 -13.91 -2.19 -13.13
CA GLN A 59 -14.04 -1.76 -11.75
C GLN A 59 -15.06 -0.61 -11.64
N GLN A 60 -15.02 0.35 -12.57
CA GLN A 60 -15.96 1.47 -12.60
C GLN A 60 -17.39 0.99 -12.88
N ALA A 61 -17.58 0.13 -13.88
CA ALA A 61 -18.89 -0.47 -14.18
C ALA A 61 -19.47 -1.23 -12.97
N PHE A 62 -18.64 -2.01 -12.27
CA PHE A 62 -19.06 -2.70 -11.05
C PHE A 62 -19.51 -1.74 -9.94
N ILE A 63 -18.82 -0.60 -9.76
CA ILE A 63 -19.19 0.41 -8.75
C ILE A 63 -20.57 0.98 -9.06
N GLU A 64 -20.82 1.37 -10.32
CA GLU A 64 -22.09 1.94 -10.76
C GLU A 64 -23.25 0.95 -10.56
N ASP A 65 -23.07 -0.29 -11.00
CA ASP A 65 -24.07 -1.35 -10.83
C ASP A 65 -24.36 -1.63 -9.35
N HIS A 66 -23.32 -1.67 -8.52
CA HIS A 66 -23.46 -1.95 -7.09
C HIS A 66 -24.10 -0.79 -6.32
N GLU A 67 -23.85 0.46 -6.69
CA GLU A 67 -24.52 1.62 -6.11
C GLU A 67 -26.01 1.66 -6.48
N ALA A 68 -26.34 1.36 -7.74
CA ALA A 68 -27.73 1.22 -8.18
C ALA A 68 -28.45 0.08 -7.41
N LEU A 69 -27.78 -1.06 -7.24
CA LEU A 69 -28.29 -2.19 -6.47
C LEU A 69 -28.57 -1.79 -5.02
N LYS A 70 -27.62 -1.13 -4.34
CA LYS A 70 -27.82 -0.63 -2.97
C LYS A 70 -28.99 0.34 -2.86
N ALA A 71 -29.16 1.23 -3.84
CA ALA A 71 -30.25 2.20 -3.84
C ALA A 71 -31.62 1.54 -4.02
N SER A 72 -31.68 0.38 -4.68
CA SER A 72 -32.90 -0.39 -4.86
C SER A 72 -33.27 -1.31 -3.69
N CYS A 73 -32.32 -1.58 -2.77
CA CYS A 73 -32.57 -2.49 -1.64
C CYS A 73 -33.46 -1.86 -0.56
N ASP A 74 -34.41 -2.65 -0.09
CA ASP A 74 -35.26 -2.29 1.05
C ASP A 74 -34.48 -2.33 2.37
N LYS A 75 -35.02 -1.69 3.42
CA LYS A 75 -34.37 -1.61 4.74
C LYS A 75 -34.09 -2.97 5.39
N ASP A 76 -34.85 -3.99 5.03
CA ASP A 76 -34.74 -5.35 5.57
C ASP A 76 -33.98 -6.30 4.61
N GLU A 77 -33.43 -5.77 3.51
CA GLU A 77 -32.64 -6.51 2.53
C GLU A 77 -31.13 -6.31 2.77
N SER A 78 -30.34 -7.37 2.57
CA SER A 78 -28.89 -7.35 2.79
C SER A 78 -28.14 -7.88 1.57
N ILE A 79 -27.17 -7.10 1.09
CA ILE A 79 -26.25 -7.54 0.04
C ILE A 79 -25.08 -8.28 0.70
N VAL A 80 -24.90 -9.55 0.35
CA VAL A 80 -23.85 -10.40 0.92
C VAL A 80 -22.84 -10.78 -0.18
N PHE A 81 -21.56 -10.59 0.11
CA PHE A 81 -20.45 -11.10 -0.70
C PHE A 81 -19.94 -12.40 -0.09
N ILE A 82 -20.16 -13.53 -0.77
CA ILE A 82 -19.70 -14.84 -0.32
C ILE A 82 -18.55 -15.27 -1.21
N ASP A 83 -17.41 -15.60 -0.60
CA ASP A 83 -16.30 -16.24 -1.30
C ASP A 83 -16.52 -17.76 -1.29
N THR A 84 -16.52 -18.40 -2.46
CA THR A 84 -16.55 -19.86 -2.58
C THR A 84 -15.16 -20.42 -2.35
N VAL A 85 -14.60 -20.21 -1.15
CA VAL A 85 -13.39 -20.91 -0.76
C VAL A 85 -13.71 -22.39 -0.58
N HIS A 86 -12.93 -23.28 -1.20
CA HIS A 86 -12.91 -24.67 -0.76
C HIS A 86 -12.47 -24.70 0.72
N PRO A 87 -13.25 -25.28 1.64
CA PRO A 87 -12.85 -25.39 3.04
C PRO A 87 -11.63 -26.31 3.13
N THR A 88 -10.44 -25.72 3.09
CA THR A 88 -9.23 -26.43 3.48
C THR A 88 -9.16 -26.30 4.99
N LEU A 89 -9.92 -27.14 5.70
CA LEU A 89 -9.72 -27.37 7.12
C LEU A 89 -8.36 -28.03 7.28
N SER A 90 -7.31 -27.21 7.38
CA SER A 90 -6.03 -27.65 7.92
C SER A 90 -6.03 -27.41 9.43
N THR A 91 -6.85 -28.18 10.15
CA THR A 91 -6.51 -28.54 11.52
C THR A 91 -5.38 -29.56 11.43
N LYS A 92 -4.14 -29.07 11.48
CA LYS A 92 -3.03 -29.92 11.90
C LYS A 92 -2.89 -29.74 13.41
N ILE A 93 -3.14 -30.85 14.10
CA ILE A 93 -2.87 -31.09 15.52
C ILE A 93 -1.36 -30.94 15.75
#